data_AF-A0A2V7PFZ5-F1
#
_entry.id   AF-A0A2V7PFZ5-F1
#
_cell.length_a   1.000
_cell.length_b   1.000
_cell.length_c   1.000
_cell.angle_alpha   90.00
_cell.angle_beta   90.00
_cell.angle_gamma   90.00
#
_symmetry.space_group_name_H-M   'P 1'
#
loop_
_entity.id
_entity.type
_entity.pdbx_description
1 polymer ?
#
loop_
_entity_poly.entity_id
_entity_poly.type
_entity_poly.pdbx_seq_one_letter_code
_entity_poly.pdbx_strand_id
1 'polypeptide(L)'
;MKLNWSYNPWKDDKPERDEGGGSFFWLEGLDVVVFADAGQGWLVGNQPGHVPSGRLPGFSSWLVDAGLGVDWGGFGVYIAKAVTTGERLRFTVRLDHRF
;
A
#
# COMPACT_ATOMS: atom_id res chain seq x y z
N MET A 1 3.93 15.31 -14.82
CA MET A 1 5.35 15.25 -14.39
C MET A 1 5.49 14.03 -13.50
N LYS A 2 6.43 13.12 -13.77
CA LYS A 2 6.64 11.88 -13.00
C LYS A 2 8.06 11.92 -12.43
N LEU A 3 8.19 12.11 -11.12
CA LEU A 3 9.47 11.92 -10.44
C LEU A 3 9.56 10.45 -10.03
N ASN A 4 10.60 9.76 -10.50
CA ASN A 4 10.98 8.46 -9.96
C ASN A 4 12.27 8.68 -9.18
N TRP A 5 12.25 8.41 -7.88
CA TRP A 5 13.45 8.30 -7.06
C TRP A 5 13.60 6.83 -6.68
N SER A 6 14.66 6.19 -7.15
CA SER A 6 15.13 4.90 -6.62
C SER A 6 16.53 5.07 -6.05
N TYR A 7 16.78 4.51 -4.87
CA TYR A 7 18.08 4.49 -4.21
C TYR A 7 18.57 3.04 -4.22
N ASN A 8 19.72 2.79 -4.88
CA ASN A 8 20.26 1.44 -5.08
C ASN A 8 21.66 1.32 -4.44
N PRO A 9 21.75 0.87 -3.17
CA PRO A 9 22.99 0.92 -2.39
C PRO A 9 24.05 -0.14 -2.74
N TRP A 10 23.82 -0.98 -3.77
CA TRP A 10 24.65 -2.16 -4.09
C TRP A 10 25.38 -2.06 -5.43
N LYS A 11 25.55 -0.86 -5.97
CA LYS A 11 26.09 -0.65 -7.33
C LYS A 11 27.59 -0.33 -7.39
N ASP A 12 28.34 -0.62 -6.34
CA ASP A 12 29.79 -0.62 -6.37
C ASP A 12 30.31 -2.04 -6.17
N ASP A 13 31.22 -2.42 -7.08
CA ASP A 13 32.12 -3.57 -7.07
C ASP A 13 31.62 -4.90 -7.67
N LYS A 14 31.83 -5.03 -8.99
CA LYS A 14 31.98 -6.32 -9.72
C LYS A 14 33.40 -6.88 -9.49
N PRO A 15 33.60 -8.22 -9.47
CA PRO A 15 33.77 -8.94 -10.74
C PRO A 15 33.14 -10.34 -10.81
N GLU A 16 32.99 -10.77 -12.06
CA GLU A 16 32.42 -12.03 -12.56
C GLU A 16 33.01 -13.28 -11.89
N ARG A 17 32.14 -14.21 -11.45
CA ARG A 17 32.51 -15.62 -11.24
C ARG A 17 31.30 -16.57 -11.35
N ASP A 18 31.33 -17.35 -12.42
CA ASP A 18 30.80 -18.69 -12.69
C ASP A 18 29.63 -19.28 -11.88
N GLU A 19 28.56 -19.55 -12.63
CA GLU A 19 27.72 -20.76 -12.70
C GLU A 19 27.63 -21.69 -11.48
N GLY A 20 26.39 -21.91 -11.01
CA GLY A 20 25.98 -23.17 -10.37
C GLY A 20 25.27 -23.03 -9.04
N GLY A 21 23.94 -22.89 -9.07
CA GLY A 21 23.08 -23.01 -7.89
C GLY A 21 21.89 -22.07 -7.99
N GLY A 22 20.68 -22.63 -8.06
CA GLY A 22 19.48 -21.93 -8.53
C GLY A 22 19.20 -20.62 -7.80
N SER A 23 19.26 -19.51 -8.54
CA SER A 23 18.63 -18.25 -8.17
C SER A 23 17.12 -18.33 -8.46
N PHE A 24 16.42 -19.22 -7.78
CA PHE A 24 15.00 -19.04 -7.54
C PHE A 24 14.91 -18.19 -6.26
N PHE A 25 14.23 -17.04 -6.30
CA PHE A 25 13.91 -16.14 -5.17
C PHE A 25 14.88 -15.01 -4.78
N TRP A 26 15.93 -14.70 -5.55
CA TRP A 26 16.68 -13.47 -5.24
C TRP A 26 15.84 -12.22 -5.52
N LEU A 27 15.82 -11.31 -4.54
CA LEU A 27 14.89 -10.20 -4.32
C LEU A 27 15.06 -9.05 -5.33
N GLU A 28 14.94 -9.29 -6.64
CA GLU A 28 14.84 -8.19 -7.60
C GLU A 28 13.48 -7.48 -7.46
N GLY A 29 13.52 -6.19 -7.15
CA GLY A 29 12.33 -5.32 -7.11
C GLY A 29 11.62 -5.23 -5.75
N LEU A 30 12.33 -5.38 -4.64
CA LEU A 30 11.78 -5.09 -3.30
C LEU A 30 11.57 -3.58 -3.12
N ASP A 31 10.32 -3.17 -3.06
CA ASP A 31 9.90 -1.78 -2.86
C ASP A 31 9.35 -1.59 -1.44
N VAL A 32 9.82 -0.56 -0.75
CA VAL A 32 9.20 -0.10 0.50
C VAL A 32 8.11 0.91 0.16
N VAL A 33 6.92 0.69 0.68
CA VAL A 33 5.73 1.50 0.41
C VAL A 33 5.30 2.18 1.71
N VAL A 34 5.08 3.49 1.65
CA VAL A 34 4.35 4.24 2.68
C VAL A 34 3.12 4.81 2.01
N PHE A 35 1.96 4.63 2.63
CA PHE A 35 0.69 5.05 2.06
C PHE A 35 -0.23 5.64 3.12
N ALA A 36 -1.20 6.41 2.64
CA ALA A 36 -2.36 6.82 3.40
C ALA A 36 -3.59 6.60 2.52
N ASP A 37 -4.67 6.12 3.12
CA ASP A 37 -5.94 5.96 2.47
C ASP A 37 -7.04 6.64 3.29
N ALA A 38 -8.09 7.06 2.59
CA ALA A 38 -9.23 7.73 3.20
C ALA A 38 -10.51 7.29 2.50
N GLY A 39 -11.52 6.91 3.28
CA GLY A 39 -12.78 6.42 2.75
C GLY A 39 -13.94 6.53 3.72
N GLN A 40 -15.15 6.63 3.17
CA GLN A 40 -16.39 6.50 3.93
C GLN A 40 -17.51 6.04 2.99
N GLY A 41 -18.40 5.18 3.50
CA GLY A 41 -19.69 4.90 2.87
C GLY A 41 -20.80 5.72 3.52
N TRP A 42 -21.80 6.16 2.75
CA TRP A 42 -22.95 6.88 3.27
C TRP A 42 -24.22 6.55 2.49
N LEU A 43 -25.36 6.73 3.16
CA LEU A 43 -26.68 6.61 2.53
C LEU A 43 -27.09 7.97 1.95
N VAL A 44 -27.59 7.95 0.72
CA VAL A 44 -28.10 9.15 0.06
C VAL A 44 -29.59 9.31 0.36
N GLY A 45 -30.01 10.51 0.76
CA GLY A 45 -31.41 10.80 1.05
C GLY A 45 -31.61 12.03 1.93
N ASN A 46 -32.87 12.34 2.23
CA ASN A 46 -33.25 13.49 3.06
C ASN A 46 -33.66 13.08 4.49
N GLN A 47 -33.41 11.84 4.89
CA GLN A 47 -33.69 11.38 6.25
C GLN A 47 -32.52 11.69 7.20
N PRO A 48 -32.75 11.72 8.52
CA PRO A 48 -31.68 11.89 9.49
C PRO A 48 -30.55 10.86 9.25
N GLY A 49 -29.29 11.32 9.35
CA GLY A 49 -28.10 10.49 9.09
C GLY A 49 -27.80 10.22 7.61
N HIS A 50 -28.62 10.72 6.67
CA HIS A 50 -28.34 10.60 5.24
C HIS A 50 -27.66 11.86 4.69
N VAL A 51 -26.89 11.68 3.63
CA VAL A 51 -26.28 12.76 2.87
C VAL A 51 -27.22 13.13 1.71
N PRO A 52 -27.59 14.42 1.54
CA PRO A 52 -28.45 14.82 0.43
C PRO A 52 -27.86 14.47 -0.93
N SER A 53 -28.74 14.14 -1.90
CA SER A 53 -28.33 13.90 -3.28
C SER A 53 -27.53 15.08 -3.85
N GLY A 54 -26.43 14.78 -4.55
CA GLY A 54 -25.53 15.80 -5.10
C GLY A 54 -24.59 16.44 -4.08
N ARG A 55 -24.54 15.92 -2.84
CA ARG A 55 -23.56 16.31 -1.83
C ARG A 55 -22.69 15.14 -1.41
N LEU A 56 -21.54 15.47 -0.86
CA LEU A 56 -20.62 14.55 -0.21
C LEU A 56 -20.70 14.75 1.31
N PRO A 57 -20.36 13.73 2.12
CA PRO A 57 -20.17 13.90 3.55
C PRO A 57 -19.04 14.90 3.83
N GLY A 58 -19.13 15.59 4.97
CA GLY A 58 -18.03 16.44 5.43
C GLY A 58 -16.76 15.64 5.68
N PHE A 59 -15.60 16.18 5.29
CA PHE A 59 -14.30 15.50 5.40
C PHE A 59 -13.95 15.04 6.82
N SER A 60 -14.47 15.70 7.86
CA SER A 60 -14.27 15.30 9.26
C SER A 60 -14.87 13.94 9.62
N SER A 61 -15.81 13.42 8.81
CA SER A 61 -16.40 12.09 9.01
C SER A 61 -15.59 10.98 8.35
N TRP A 62 -14.64 11.31 7.47
CA TRP A 62 -13.91 10.31 6.72
C TRP A 62 -12.98 9.50 7.62
N LEU A 63 -12.95 8.19 7.38
CA LEU A 63 -11.97 7.31 8.02
C LEU A 63 -10.68 7.43 7.24
N VAL A 64 -9.57 7.59 7.96
CA VAL A 64 -8.25 7.74 7.36
C VAL A 64 -7.32 6.76 8.06
N ASP A 65 -6.56 6.03 7.27
CA ASP A 65 -5.53 5.11 7.72
C ASP A 65 -4.18 5.55 7.16
N ALA A 66 -3.12 5.28 7.92
CA ALA A 66 -1.74 5.39 7.47
C ALA A 66 -1.07 4.02 7.59
N GLY A 67 -0.28 3.66 6.58
CA GLY A 67 0.31 2.35 6.50
C GLY A 67 1.70 2.33 5.88
N LEU A 68 2.35 1.20 6.12
CA LEU A 68 3.61 0.84 5.49
C LEU A 68 3.52 -0.59 4.98
N GLY A 69 4.29 -0.88 3.95
CA GLY A 69 4.39 -2.21 3.41
C GLY A 69 5.67 -2.40 2.64
N VAL A 70 5.87 -3.63 2.22
CA VAL A 70 6.96 -4.01 1.36
C VAL A 70 6.37 -4.87 0.25
N ASP A 71 6.80 -4.68 -0.99
CA ASP A 71 6.27 -5.38 -2.17
C ASP A 71 7.39 -5.87 -3.10
N TRP A 72 7.25 -7.07 -3.67
CA TRP A 72 8.22 -7.64 -4.61
C TRP A 72 7.52 -8.53 -5.64
N GLY A 73 7.27 -7.95 -6.82
CA GLY A 73 7.02 -8.65 -8.09
C GLY A 73 5.78 -9.54 -8.21
N GLY A 74 4.98 -9.68 -7.15
CA GLY A 74 3.83 -10.60 -7.09
C GLY A 74 3.40 -10.95 -5.66
N PHE A 75 4.18 -10.56 -4.65
CA PHE A 75 3.79 -10.67 -3.25
C PHE A 75 4.00 -9.33 -2.55
N GLY A 76 3.12 -9.01 -1.60
CA GLY A 76 3.25 -7.81 -0.79
C GLY A 76 2.65 -7.99 0.59
N VAL A 77 3.26 -7.35 1.59
CA VAL A 77 2.80 -7.36 2.98
C VAL A 77 2.67 -5.93 3.47
N TYR A 78 1.53 -5.64 4.10
CA TYR A 78 1.14 -4.29 4.48
C TYR A 78 0.58 -4.27 5.90
N ILE A 79 0.93 -3.24 6.66
CA ILE A 79 0.29 -2.89 7.92
C ILE A 79 -0.25 -1.47 7.84
N ALA A 80 -1.45 -1.27 8.36
CA ALA A 80 -2.09 0.03 8.41
C ALA A 80 -2.77 0.25 9.76
N LYS A 81 -2.85 1.53 10.16
CA LYS A 81 -3.53 1.95 11.37
C LYS A 81 -4.44 3.13 11.07
N ALA A 82 -5.66 3.08 11.58
CA ALA A 82 -6.53 4.23 11.59
C ALA A 82 -5.92 5.38 12.39
N VAL A 83 -5.94 6.57 11.79
CA VAL A 83 -5.47 7.82 12.41
C VAL A 83 -6.63 8.69 12.86
N THR A 84 -7.83 8.51 12.30
CA THR A 84 -9.03 9.23 12.73
C THR A 84 -9.86 8.48 13.77
N THR A 85 -9.68 7.16 13.88
CA THR A 85 -10.39 6.32 14.84
C THR A 85 -9.40 5.49 15.66
N GLY A 86 -9.78 5.12 16.89
CA GLY A 86 -8.97 4.27 17.77
C GLY A 86 -8.98 2.79 17.37
N GLU A 87 -9.19 2.47 16.09
CA GLU A 87 -9.29 1.09 15.59
C GLU A 87 -7.96 0.33 15.73
N ARG A 88 -8.08 -1.00 15.68
CA ARG A 88 -6.94 -1.92 15.75
C ARG A 88 -6.12 -1.89 14.46
N LEU A 89 -4.84 -2.24 14.58
CA LEU A 89 -3.92 -2.40 13.46
C LEU A 89 -4.48 -3.42 12.46
N ARG A 90 -4.48 -3.07 11.16
CA ARG A 90 -4.86 -3.96 10.07
C ARG A 90 -3.60 -4.55 9.43
N PHE A 91 -3.64 -5.84 9.13
CA PHE A 91 -2.58 -6.56 8.42
C PHE A 91 -3.14 -7.11 7.11
N THR A 92 -2.43 -6.93 6.00
CA THR A 92 -2.88 -7.36 4.67
C THR A 92 -1.74 -8.00 3.91
N VAL A 93 -2.05 -9.09 3.21
CA VAL A 93 -1.13 -9.82 2.34
C VAL A 93 -1.72 -9.83 0.94
N ARG A 94 -0.92 -9.44 -0.04
CA ARG A 94 -1.23 -9.50 -1.46
C ARG A 94 -0.48 -10.67 -2.08
N LEU A 95 -1.21 -11.55 -2.75
CA LEU A 95 -0.68 -12.65 -3.55
C LEU A 95 -1.22 -12.46 -4.98
N ASP A 96 -0.34 -12.17 -5.93
CA ASP A 96 -0.67 -12.16 -7.35
C ASP A 96 -0.61 -13.61 -7.86
N HIS A 97 -1.77 -14.18 -8.20
CA HIS A 97 -1.83 -15.52 -8.79
C HIS A 97 -1.72 -15.36 -10.30
N ARG A 98 -0.54 -15.65 -10.86
CA ARG A 98 -0.38 -15.87 -12.29
C ARG A 98 -0.49 -17.37 -12.55
N PHE A 99 -1.71 -17.77 -12.97
CA PHE A 99 -2.17 -19.08 -13.47
C PHE A 99 -2.60 -20.13 -12.45
#